data_AF-A0A970GJW9-F1
#
_entry.id   AF-A0A970GJW9-F1
#
_cell.length_a   1.000
_cell.length_b   1.000
_cell.length_c   1.000
_cell.angle_alpha   90.00
_cell.angle_beta   90.00
_cell.angle_gamma   90.00
#
_symmetry.space_group_name_H-M   'P 1'
#
loop_
_entity.id
_entity.type
_entity.pdbx_description
1 polymer ?
#
loop_
_entity_poly.entity_id
_entity_poly.type
_entity_poly.pdbx_seq_one_letter_code
_entity_poly.pdbx_strand_id
1 'polypeptide(L)' 'MKEQDRQELIRYRITRALQTLEEVEVLVENKLWNAAINRLYYACYYAAIALLLSKKVVA' A
#
# COMPACT_ATOMS: atom_id res chain seq x y z
N MET A 1 6.32 6.47 19.44
CA MET A 1 6.22 7.17 18.14
C MET A 1 5.57 8.51 18.41
N LYS A 2 6.17 9.65 18.01
CA LYS A 2 5.50 10.95 18.14
C LYS A 2 4.32 10.97 17.16
N GLU A 3 3.29 11.75 17.46
CA GLU A 3 2.10 11.82 16.60
C GLU A 3 2.45 12.25 15.16
N GLN A 4 3.43 13.13 15.01
CA GLN A 4 3.93 13.56 13.70
C GLN A 4 4.59 12.42 12.91
N ASP A 5 5.45 11.62 13.56
CA ASP A 5 6.08 10.43 12.96
C ASP A 5 5.02 9.42 12.49
N ARG A 6 3.92 9.27 13.23
CA ARG A 6 2.81 8.38 12.88
C ARG A 6 2.12 8.84 11.60
N GLN A 7 1.84 10.14 11.50
CA GLN A 7 1.19 10.72 10.33
C GLN A 7 2.09 10.63 9.09
N GLU A 8 3.39 10.82 9.24
CA GLU A 8 4.36 10.60 8.17
C GLU A 8 4.40 9.14 7.72
N LEU A 9 4.40 8.19 8.65
CA LEU A 9 4.35 6.77 8.34
C LEU A 9 3.06 6.39 7.61
N ILE A 10 1.90 6.91 8.03
CA ILE A 10 0.61 6.69 7.35
C ILE A 10 0.68 7.21 5.91
N ARG A 11 1.14 8.46 5.71
CA ARG A 11 1.30 9.05 4.37
C ARG A 11 2.21 8.19 3.50
N TYR A 12 3.38 7.82 4.01
CA TYR A 12 4.32 6.96 3.31
C TYR A 12 3.69 5.63 2.87
N ARG A 13 2.92 4.97 3.74
CA ARG A 13 2.23 3.70 3.43
C ARG A 13 1.16 3.87 2.36
N ILE A 14 0.37 4.94 2.41
CA ILE A 14 -0.62 5.24 1.36
C ILE A 14 0.07 5.55 0.03
N THR A 15 1.11 6.38 0.02
CA THR A 15 1.90 6.64 -1.20
C THR A 15 2.43 5.34 -1.78
N ARG A 16 2.95 4.44 -0.94
CA ARG A 16 3.45 3.15 -1.40
C ARG A 16 2.33 2.26 -1.96
N ALA A 17 1.14 2.26 -1.36
CA ALA A 17 -0.01 1.54 -1.85
C ALA A 17 -0.42 2.01 -3.26
N LEU A 18 -0.50 3.32 -3.47
CA LEU A 18 -0.85 3.93 -4.76
C LEU A 18 0.20 3.63 -5.84
N GLN A 19 1.48 3.79 -5.54
CA GLN A 19 2.57 3.42 -6.47
C GLN A 19 2.52 1.93 -6.85
N THR A 20 2.23 1.06 -5.88
CA THR A 20 2.11 -0.38 -6.14
C THR A 20 0.90 -0.69 -7.03
N LEU A 21 -0.17 0.12 -6.94
CA LEU A 21 -1.34 -0.01 -7.79
C LEU A 21 -1.07 0.45 -9.22
N GLU A 22 -0.30 1.53 -9.41
CA GLU A 22 0.13 2.01 -10.73
C GLU A 22 0.95 0.93 -11.49
N GLU A 23 1.77 0.15 -10.78
CA GLU A 23 2.51 -0.98 -11.39
C GLU A 23 1.59 -2.06 -12.00
N VAL A 24 0.34 -2.17 -11.53
CA VAL A 24 -0.61 -3.19 -12.00
C VAL A 24 -0.99 -2.96 -13.46
N GLU A 25 -1.12 -1.71 -13.91
CA GLU A 25 -1.48 -1.37 -15.28
C GLU A 25 -0.49 -1.97 -16.28
N VAL A 26 0.81 -1.74 -16.04
CA VAL A 26 1.90 -2.28 -16.88
C VAL A 26 1.89 -3.81 -16.88
N LEU A 27 1.65 -4.45 -15.73
CA LEU A 27 1.63 -5.90 -15.62
C LEU A 27 0.44 -6.52 -16.35
N VAL A 28 -0.73 -5.87 -16.29
CA VAL A 28 -1.94 -6.28 -17.01
C VAL A 28 -1.75 -6.13 -18.53
N GLU A 29 -1.20 -5.01 -18.99
CA GLU A 29 -0.89 -4.77 -20.41
C GLU A 29 0.04 -5.87 -20.98
N ASN A 30 1.00 -6.32 -20.17
CA ASN A 30 1.94 -7.37 -20.53
C ASN A 30 1.45 -8.80 -20.23
N LYS A 31 0.18 -8.97 -19.82
CA LYS A 31 -0.43 -10.28 -19.48
C LYS A 31 0.30 -11.04 -18.36
N LEU A 32 1.00 -10.33 -17.47
CA LEU A 32 1.72 -10.89 -16.33
C LEU A 32 0.79 -11.02 -15.11
N TRP A 33 -0.27 -11.82 -15.25
CA TRP A 33 -1.38 -11.89 -14.28
C TRP A 33 -0.96 -12.24 -12.85
N ASN A 34 -0.03 -13.20 -12.68
CA ASN A 34 0.46 -13.58 -11.36
C ASN A 34 1.19 -12.42 -10.66
N ALA A 35 1.97 -11.65 -11.41
CA ALA A 35 2.64 -10.47 -10.88
C ALA A 35 1.62 -9.36 -10.57
N ALA A 36 0.64 -9.14 -11.44
CA ALA A 36 -0.43 -8.16 -11.22
C ALA A 36 -1.21 -8.44 -9.92
N ILE A 37 -1.61 -9.70 -9.69
CA ILE A 37 -2.29 -10.12 -8.46
C ILE A 37 -1.40 -9.91 -7.23
N ASN A 38 -0.10 -10.24 -7.34
CA ASN A 38 0.84 -10.01 -6.26
C ASN A 38 0.94 -8.51 -5.89
N ARG A 39 0.99 -7.62 -6.89
CA ARG A 39 0.98 -6.16 -6.67
C ARG A 39 -0.32 -5.68 -6.04
N LEU A 40 -1.47 -6.16 -6.52
CA LEU A 40 -2.77 -5.84 -5.90
C LEU A 40 -2.83 -6.27 -4.42
N TYR A 41 -2.32 -7.46 -4.09
CA TYR A 41 -2.22 -7.91 -2.69
C TYR A 41 -1.39 -6.93 -1.85
N TYR A 42 -0.21 -6.53 -2.32
CA TYR A 42 0.66 -5.62 -1.57
C TYR A 42 0.10 -4.20 -1.47
N ALA A 43 -0.57 -3.70 -2.51
CA ALA A 43 -1.27 -2.42 -2.45
C ALA A 43 -2.32 -2.41 -1.34
N CYS A 44 -3.16 -3.45 -1.28
CA CYS A 44 -4.14 -3.64 -0.21
C CYS A 44 -3.50 -3.78 1.17
N TYR A 45 -2.41 -4.56 1.28
CA TYR A 45 -1.67 -4.72 2.52
C TYR A 45 -1.16 -3.37 3.05
N TYR A 46 -0.51 -2.55 2.22
CA TYR A 46 -0.01 -1.24 2.64
C TYR A 46 -1.15 -0.29 3.06
N ALA A 47 -2.27 -0.30 2.32
CA ALA A 47 -3.44 0.50 2.66
C ALA A 47 -4.09 0.06 3.99
N ALA A 48 -4.21 -1.25 4.23
CA ALA A 48 -4.75 -1.80 5.47
C ALA A 48 -3.88 -1.43 6.67
N ILE A 49 -2.55 -1.54 6.54
CA ILE A 49 -1.62 -1.11 7.59
C ILE A 49 -1.74 0.40 7.87
N ALA A 50 -1.84 1.23 6.82
CA ALA A 50 -2.06 2.67 7.00
C ALA A 50 -3.36 2.97 7.76
N LEU A 51 -4.43 2.23 7.44
CA LEU A 51 -5.71 2.36 8.14
C LEU A 51 -5.60 1.97 9.63
N LEU A 52 -4.99 0.83 9.94
CA LEU A 52 -4.78 0.39 11.33
C LEU A 52 -3.96 1.42 12.12
N LEU A 53 -2.85 1.89 11.54
CA LEU A 53 -2.03 2.94 12.11
C LEU A 53 -2.82 4.22 12.36
N SER A 54 -3.72 4.62 11.44
CA SER A 54 -4.58 5.80 11.61
C SER A 54 -5.52 5.66 12.81
N LYS A 55 -6.01 4.45 13.07
CA LYS A 55 -6.89 4.10 14.20
C LYS A 55 -6.13 3.79 15.49
N LYS A 56 -4.80 3.93 15.51
CA LYS A 56 -3.92 3.57 16.64
C LYS A 56 -4.05 2.09 17.03
N VAL A 57 -4.47 1.25 16.07
CA VAL A 57 -4.45 -0.20 16.21
C VAL A 57 -3.07 -0.66 15.76
N VAL A 58 -2.34 -1.30 16.67
CA VAL A 58 -1.04 -1.89 16.35
C VAL A 58 -1.32 -3.21 15.62
N ALA A 59 -0.79 -3.32 14.40
CA ALA A 59 -0.80 -4.57 13.63
C ALA A 59 0.24 -5.56 14.19
#